data_AF-A0A512MC55-F1
#
_entry.id   AF-A0A512MC55-F1
#
_cell.length_a   1.000
_cell.length_b   1.000
_cell.length_c   1.000
_cell.angle_alpha   90.00
_cell.angle_beta   90.00
_cell.angle_gamma   90.00
#
_symmetry.space_group_name_H-M   'P 1'
#
loop_
_entity.id
_entity.type
_entity.pdbx_description
1 polymer ?
#
loop_
_entity_poly.entity_id
_entity_poly.type
_entity_poly.pdbx_seq_one_letter_code
_entity_poly.pdbx_strand_id
1 'polypeptide(L)'
;MKKTALNLIPASERLRRLAGSLHRGRAQDLALLEVLIQDSKAMSTLDDTGLRDLILVVKHHRPDLALALLTHVRAPRERMSLGNCLAALWSRMDINTAWKAISTCSLPKAERLALHSVMM
;
A
#
# COMPACT_ATOMS: atom_id res chain seq x y z
N MET A 1 11.90 -24.34 25.21
CA MET A 1 11.00 -23.28 24.70
C MET A 1 11.35 -23.03 23.23
N LYS A 2 10.50 -23.47 22.29
CA LYS A 2 10.75 -23.37 20.84
C LYS A 2 10.58 -21.92 20.37
N LYS A 3 11.68 -21.17 20.27
CA LYS A 3 11.72 -19.89 19.51
C LYS A 3 11.54 -20.23 18.04
N THR A 4 10.33 -20.06 17.54
CA THR A 4 9.89 -20.32 16.17
C THR A 4 10.76 -19.55 15.18
N ALA A 5 11.33 -20.26 14.20
CA ALA A 5 12.21 -19.74 13.14
C ALA A 5 11.60 -18.60 12.28
N LEU A 6 10.32 -18.27 12.49
CA LEU A 6 9.62 -17.13 11.87
C LEU A 6 10.13 -15.76 12.33
N ASN A 7 10.86 -15.67 13.46
CA ASN A 7 11.46 -14.43 13.95
C ASN A 7 12.84 -14.10 13.34
N LEU A 8 13.37 -14.95 12.47
CA LEU A 8 14.68 -14.75 11.81
C LEU A 8 14.56 -14.19 10.39
N ILE A 9 13.35 -14.10 9.84
CA ILE A 9 13.14 -13.58 8.49
C ILE A 9 12.99 -12.06 8.58
N PRO A 10 13.83 -11.28 7.88
CA PRO A 10 13.69 -9.82 7.82
C PRO A 10 12.27 -9.41 7.39
N ALA A 11 11.75 -8.32 7.96
CA ALA A 11 10.41 -7.82 7.66
C ALA A 11 10.20 -7.60 6.15
N SER A 12 11.22 -7.09 5.45
CA SER A 12 11.24 -6.91 3.99
C SER A 12 11.06 -8.22 3.21
N GLU A 13 11.63 -9.32 3.68
CA GLU A 13 11.50 -10.64 3.06
C GLU A 13 10.11 -11.25 3.34
N ARG A 14 9.54 -11.00 4.52
CA ARG A 14 8.14 -11.38 4.84
C ARG A 14 7.16 -10.63 3.93
N LEU A 15 7.35 -9.33 3.75
CA LEU A 15 6.55 -8.48 2.87
C LEU A 15 6.67 -8.91 1.39
N ARG A 16 7.88 -9.25 0.91
CA ARG A 16 8.06 -9.79 -0.44
C ARG A 16 7.33 -11.11 -0.67
N ARG A 17 7.40 -12.04 0.30
CA ARG A 17 6.67 -13.32 0.20
C ARG A 17 5.16 -13.12 0.19
N LEU A 18 4.67 -12.18 0.99
CA LEU A 18 3.28 -11.75 1.00
C LEU A 18 2.86 -11.16 -0.34
N ALA A 19 3.64 -10.24 -0.90
CA ALA A 19 3.39 -9.66 -2.22
C ALA A 19 3.29 -10.75 -3.29
N GLY A 20 4.24 -11.68 -3.33
CA GLY A 20 4.21 -12.81 -4.26
C GLY A 20 3.04 -13.77 -4.03
N SER A 21 2.55 -13.88 -2.79
CA SER A 21 1.36 -14.66 -2.45
C SER A 21 0.07 -14.00 -2.96
N LEU A 22 -0.06 -12.70 -2.72
CA LEU A 22 -1.17 -11.87 -3.16
C LEU A 22 -1.22 -11.75 -4.68
N HIS A 23 -0.07 -11.65 -5.34
CA HIS A 23 0.02 -11.67 -6.80
C HIS A 23 -0.52 -12.97 -7.41
N ARG A 24 -0.44 -14.09 -6.68
CA ARG A 24 -1.03 -15.38 -7.07
C ARG A 24 -2.50 -15.52 -6.68
N GLY A 25 -3.16 -14.44 -6.24
CA GLY A 25 -4.58 -14.41 -5.91
C GLY A 25 -4.94 -14.94 -4.52
N ARG A 26 -3.95 -15.14 -3.63
CA ARG A 26 -4.23 -15.61 -2.26
C ARG A 26 -4.70 -14.47 -1.35
N ALA A 27 -5.94 -14.03 -1.56
CA ALA A 27 -6.56 -12.91 -0.86
C ALA A 27 -6.62 -13.05 0.67
N GLN A 28 -6.55 -14.28 1.21
CA GLN A 28 -6.44 -14.55 2.65
C GLN A 28 -5.21 -13.89 3.31
N ASP A 29 -4.17 -13.61 2.53
CA ASP A 29 -2.94 -12.97 3.02
C ASP A 29 -3.08 -11.44 3.13
N LEU A 30 -4.21 -10.85 2.69
CA LEU A 30 -4.46 -9.40 2.80
C LEU A 30 -4.56 -8.95 4.25
N ALA A 31 -5.18 -9.74 5.12
CA ALA A 31 -5.29 -9.42 6.54
C ALA A 31 -3.92 -9.37 7.22
N LEU A 32 -3.00 -10.25 6.80
CA LEU A 32 -1.63 -10.25 7.30
C LEU A 32 -0.84 -9.03 6.79
N LEU A 33 -1.11 -8.59 5.55
CA LEU A 33 -0.53 -7.38 5.00
C LEU A 33 -0.97 -6.13 5.75
N GLU A 34 -2.24 -5.99 6.09
CA GLU A 34 -2.74 -4.87 6.90
C GLU A 34 -1.97 -4.69 8.22
N VAL A 35 -1.78 -5.79 8.94
CA VAL A 35 -1.06 -5.78 10.22
C VAL A 35 0.39 -5.31 10.01
N LEU A 36 1.03 -5.72 8.92
CA LEU A 36 2.41 -5.34 8.62
C LEU A 36 2.55 -3.90 8.12
N ILE A 37 1.53 -3.36 7.43
CA ILE A 37 1.51 -1.95 7.02
C ILE A 37 1.42 -1.03 8.25
N GLN A 38 0.69 -1.46 9.29
CA GLN A 38 0.63 -0.73 10.55
C GLN A 38 1.94 -0.77 11.36
N ASP A 39 2.83 -1.74 11.07
CA ASP A 39 4.17 -1.79 11.65
C ASP A 39 5.14 -0.87 10.88
N SER A 40 5.27 0.36 11.37
CA SER A 40 6.16 1.38 10.78
C SER A 40 7.62 0.93 10.67
N LYS A 41 8.08 0.05 11.58
CA LYS A 41 9.43 -0.50 11.54
C LYS A 41 9.55 -1.49 10.39
N ALA A 42 8.57 -2.36 10.18
CA ALA A 42 8.52 -3.25 9.03
C ALA A 42 8.50 -2.46 7.71
N MET A 43 7.66 -1.43 7.61
CA MET A 43 7.53 -0.60 6.40
C MET A 43 8.80 0.20 6.08
N SER A 44 9.54 0.66 7.09
CA SER A 44 10.81 1.38 6.89
C SER A 44 11.90 0.55 6.19
N THR A 45 11.78 -0.79 6.24
CA THR A 45 12.72 -1.71 5.59
C THR A 45 12.51 -1.87 4.08
N LEU A 46 11.39 -1.39 3.54
CA LEU A 46 11.13 -1.37 2.11
C LEU A 46 11.68 -0.09 1.49
N ASP A 47 12.36 -0.23 0.36
CA ASP A 47 12.69 0.88 -0.53
C ASP A 47 11.48 1.25 -1.39
N ASP A 48 11.59 2.35 -2.13
CA ASP A 48 10.50 2.86 -2.95
C ASP A 48 10.09 1.86 -4.06
N THR A 49 11.05 1.07 -4.56
CA THR A 49 10.79 -0.03 -5.51
C THR A 49 9.93 -1.13 -4.88
N GLY A 50 10.29 -1.62 -3.69
CA GLY A 50 9.52 -2.63 -2.99
C GLY A 50 8.13 -2.15 -2.59
N LEU A 51 7.99 -0.87 -2.25
CA LEU A 51 6.69 -0.24 -1.99
C LEU A 51 5.83 -0.17 -3.25
N ARG A 52 6.41 0.24 -4.38
CA ARG A 52 5.74 0.26 -5.68
C ARG A 52 5.20 -1.13 -6.06
N ASP A 53 6.03 -2.17 -5.96
CA ASP A 53 5.60 -3.52 -6.32
C ASP A 53 4.43 -3.98 -5.45
N LEU A 54 4.49 -3.68 -4.15
CA LEU A 54 3.43 -4.01 -3.21
C LEU A 54 2.13 -3.23 -3.51
N ILE A 55 2.24 -1.94 -3.84
CA ILE A 55 1.12 -1.10 -4.29
C ILE A 55 0.47 -1.70 -5.55
N LEU A 56 1.29 -2.12 -6.52
CA LEU A 56 0.80 -2.69 -7.78
C LEU A 56 0.07 -4.01 -7.60
N VAL A 57 0.47 -4.81 -6.60
CA VAL A 57 -0.19 -6.06 -6.23
C VAL A 57 -1.55 -5.82 -5.59
N VAL A 58 -1.68 -4.83 -4.70
CA VAL A 58 -2.90 -4.64 -3.91
C VAL A 58 -3.92 -3.69 -4.53
N LYS A 59 -3.53 -2.86 -5.49
CA LYS A 59 -4.37 -1.79 -6.08
C LYS A 59 -5.75 -2.22 -6.58
N HIS A 60 -5.90 -3.48 -7.02
CA HIS A 60 -7.17 -3.99 -7.54
C HIS A 60 -8.08 -4.60 -6.45
N HIS A 61 -7.49 -5.11 -5.37
CA HIS A 61 -8.23 -5.83 -4.34
C HIS A 61 -8.46 -4.99 -3.09
N ARG A 62 -7.55 -4.05 -2.80
CA ARG A 62 -7.52 -3.21 -1.60
C ARG A 62 -6.98 -1.82 -1.93
N PRO A 63 -7.80 -0.96 -2.54
CA PRO A 63 -7.40 0.41 -2.88
C PRO A 63 -7.02 1.23 -1.63
N ASP A 64 -7.66 0.96 -0.51
CA ASP A 64 -7.31 1.50 0.81
C ASP A 64 -5.88 1.18 1.22
N LEU A 65 -5.43 -0.08 1.02
CA LEU A 65 -4.05 -0.47 1.32
C LEU A 65 -3.05 0.11 0.33
N ALA A 66 -3.40 0.20 -0.95
CA ALA A 66 -2.55 0.87 -1.94
C ALA A 66 -2.30 2.34 -1.57
N LEU A 67 -3.33 3.05 -1.08
CA LEU A 67 -3.18 4.42 -0.57
C LEU A 67 -2.33 4.48 0.70
N ALA A 68 -2.52 3.56 1.64
CA ALA A 68 -1.70 3.50 2.86
C ALA A 68 -0.21 3.24 2.53
N LEU A 69 0.08 2.34 1.59
CA LEU A 69 1.44 2.08 1.13
C LEU A 69 2.09 3.28 0.44
N LEU A 70 1.29 4.08 -0.27
CA LEU A 70 1.75 5.28 -0.96
C LEU A 70 2.38 6.30 0.01
N THR A 71 1.90 6.39 1.25
CA THR A 71 2.47 7.32 2.25
C THR A 71 3.88 6.94 2.67
N HIS A 72 4.26 5.68 2.51
CA HIS A 72 5.60 5.20 2.86
C HIS A 72 6.62 5.43 1.73
N VAL A 73 6.19 5.77 0.51
CA VAL A 73 7.08 6.05 -0.63
C VAL A 73 7.84 7.34 -0.36
N ARG A 74 9.16 7.29 -0.27
CA ARG A 74 9.98 8.42 0.18
C ARG A 74 10.21 9.44 -0.94
N ALA A 75 10.48 8.98 -2.16
CA ALA A 75 10.71 9.85 -3.30
C ALA A 75 9.42 10.58 -3.71
N PRO A 76 9.38 11.93 -3.63
CA PRO A 76 8.16 12.70 -3.93
C PRO A 76 7.67 12.52 -5.37
N ARG A 77 8.59 12.41 -6.33
CA ARG A 77 8.27 12.19 -7.75
C ARG A 77 7.64 10.82 -7.98
N GLU A 78 8.19 9.76 -7.36
CA GLU A 78 7.64 8.41 -7.49
C GLU A 78 6.27 8.32 -6.81
N ARG A 79 6.13 8.90 -5.62
CA ARG A 79 4.85 8.99 -4.91
C ARG A 79 3.78 9.68 -5.76
N MET A 80 4.11 10.81 -6.38
CA MET A 80 3.17 11.53 -7.24
C MET A 80 2.81 10.72 -8.49
N SER A 81 3.79 10.10 -9.15
CA SER A 81 3.58 9.24 -10.31
C SER A 81 2.66 8.05 -9.99
N LEU A 82 2.92 7.35 -8.88
CA LEU A 82 2.09 6.24 -8.41
C LEU A 82 0.70 6.71 -8.01
N GLY A 83 0.59 7.85 -7.31
CA GLY A 83 -0.69 8.45 -6.96
C GLY A 83 -1.55 8.76 -8.20
N ASN A 84 -0.97 9.37 -9.23
CA ASN A 84 -1.64 9.63 -10.51
C ASN A 84 -2.05 8.32 -11.21
N CYS A 85 -1.20 7.29 -11.18
CA CYS A 85 -1.50 5.99 -11.75
C CYS A 85 -2.68 5.31 -11.04
N LEU A 86 -2.70 5.35 -9.70
CA LEU A 86 -3.80 4.82 -8.89
C LEU A 86 -5.09 5.61 -9.15
N ALA A 87 -5.02 6.94 -9.20
CA ALA A 87 -6.16 7.80 -9.55
C ALA A 87 -6.72 7.48 -10.94
N ALA A 88 -5.87 7.30 -11.96
CA ALA A 88 -6.30 6.94 -13.30
C ALA A 88 -6.89 5.52 -13.37
N LEU A 89 -6.32 4.56 -12.64
CA LEU A 89 -6.84 3.19 -12.57
C LEU A 89 -8.19 3.12 -11.86
N TRP A 90 -8.37 3.90 -10.81
CA TRP A 90 -9.62 3.98 -10.05
C TRP A 90 -10.59 5.02 -10.58
N SER A 91 -10.22 5.85 -11.55
CA SER A 91 -11.15 6.76 -12.25
C SER A 91 -12.22 5.99 -13.05
N ARG A 92 -11.98 4.70 -13.34
CA ARG A 92 -13.01 3.76 -13.82
C ARG A 92 -13.84 3.11 -12.71
N MET A 93 -13.44 3.26 -11.44
CA MET A 93 -14.31 3.03 -10.28
C MET A 93 -15.12 4.31 -10.03
N ASP A 94 -16.31 4.17 -9.47
CA ASP A 94 -17.15 5.32 -9.09
C ASP A 94 -16.34 6.30 -8.23
N ILE A 95 -16.28 7.56 -8.67
CA ILE A 95 -15.43 8.59 -8.06
C ILE A 95 -15.79 8.80 -6.58
N ASN A 96 -17.06 8.62 -6.19
CA ASN A 96 -17.51 8.72 -4.80
C ASN A 96 -16.94 7.60 -3.93
N THR A 97 -16.73 6.42 -4.51
CA THR A 97 -16.10 5.28 -3.83
C THR A 97 -14.62 5.55 -3.58
N ALA A 98 -13.91 6.11 -4.56
CA ALA A 98 -12.52 6.54 -4.37
C ALA A 98 -12.41 7.67 -3.34
N TRP A 99 -13.34 8.64 -3.35
CA TRP A 99 -13.41 9.71 -2.34
C TRP A 99 -13.66 9.18 -0.93
N LYS A 100 -14.58 8.23 -0.79
CA LYS A 100 -14.90 7.63 0.50
C LYS A 100 -13.66 6.95 1.08
N ALA A 101 -12.92 6.20 0.27
CA ALA A 101 -11.67 5.57 0.68
C ALA A 101 -10.59 6.58 1.11
N ILE A 102 -10.36 7.65 0.34
CA ILE A 102 -9.41 8.73 0.69
C ILE A 102 -9.83 9.45 1.98
N SER A 103 -11.14 9.66 2.16
CA SER A 103 -11.69 10.37 3.32
C SER A 103 -11.66 9.54 4.60
N THR A 104 -11.78 8.21 4.50
CA THR A 104 -11.68 7.28 5.64
C THR A 104 -10.25 6.83 5.92
N CYS A 105 -9.30 7.12 5.03
CA CYS A 105 -7.90 6.78 5.24
C CYS A 105 -7.26 7.73 6.26
N SER A 106 -6.40 7.21 7.12
CA SER A 106 -5.66 7.96 8.17
C SER A 106 -4.56 8.89 7.61
N LEU A 107 -4.77 9.39 6.39
CA LEU A 107 -3.83 10.25 5.68
C LEU A 107 -3.76 11.64 6.33
N PRO A 108 -2.57 12.23 6.44
CA PRO A 108 -2.41 13.64 6.78
C PRO A 108 -3.25 14.53 5.86
N LYS A 109 -3.82 15.61 6.41
CA LYS A 109 -4.72 16.51 5.65
C LYS A 109 -4.09 17.04 4.36
N ALA A 110 -2.80 17.35 4.37
CA ALA A 110 -2.07 17.81 3.19
C ALA A 110 -2.02 16.77 2.07
N GLU A 111 -1.85 15.49 2.41
CA GLU A 111 -1.79 14.39 1.44
C GLU A 111 -3.17 14.07 0.87
N ARG A 112 -4.22 14.16 1.69
CA ARG A 112 -5.61 14.06 1.20
C ARG A 112 -5.94 15.15 0.18
N LEU A 113 -5.53 16.39 0.45
CA LEU A 113 -5.74 17.52 -0.46
C LEU A 113 -4.94 17.38 -1.76
N ALA A 114 -3.71 16.87 -1.70
CA ALA A 114 -2.90 16.63 -2.89
C ALA A 114 -3.52 15.56 -3.80
N LEU A 115 -3.98 14.44 -3.23
CA LEU A 115 -4.73 13.43 -3.97
C LEU A 115 -6.05 14.00 -4.53
N HIS A 116 -6.70 14.88 -3.76
CA HIS A 116 -7.95 15.51 -4.17
C HIS A 116 -7.77 16.41 -5.40
N SER A 117 -6.66 17.14 -5.48
CA SER A 117 -6.35 18.04 -6.59
C SER A 117 -6.00 17.33 -7.88
N VAL A 118 -5.58 16.06 -7.82
CA VAL A 118 -5.19 15.25 -8.98
C VAL A 118 -6.39 14.58 -9.65
N MET A 119 -7.48 14.41 -8.90
CA MET A 119 -8.70 13.71 -9.35
C MET A 119 -9.78 14.63 -9.93
N MET A 120 -9.62 15.96 -9.82
CA MET A 120 -10.41 16.96 -10.55
C MET A 120 -9.77 17.24 -11.91
#